data_AF-A0A0K8PHQ1-F1
#
_entry.id   AF-A0A0K8PHQ1-F1
#
_cell.length_a   1.000
_cell.length_b   1.000
_cell.length_c   1.000
_cell.angle_alpha   90.00
_cell.angle_beta   90.00
_cell.angle_gamma   90.00
#
_symmetry.space_group_name_H-M   'P 1'
#
loop_
_entity.id
_entity.type
_entity.pdbx_description
1 polymer ?
#
loop_
_entity_poly.entity_id
_entity_poly.type
_entity_poly.pdbx_seq_one_letter_code
_entity_poly.pdbx_strand_id
1 'polypeptide(L)'
;MTEYPPYADTCEECLARARTVVRPAMALPDGDGGLIAAYRCPACGHTWTCAWSVQAGPQPPTPPADPVGLEDLVAQLRIRIATQPPRPAA
;
A
#
# COMPACT_ATOMS: atom_id res chain seq x y z
N MET A 1 7.22 -12.18 20.10
CA MET A 1 6.09 -11.75 19.26
C MET A 1 6.65 -11.59 17.87
N THR A 2 6.10 -12.25 16.84
CA THR A 2 6.59 -12.08 15.47
C THR A 2 6.18 -10.68 15.02
N GLU A 3 7.12 -9.74 15.05
CA GLU A 3 6.87 -8.35 14.65
C GLU A 3 6.48 -8.32 13.18
N TYR A 4 5.24 -7.93 12.89
CA TYR A 4 4.82 -7.64 11.53
C TYR A 4 5.55 -6.37 11.07
N PRO A 5 6.19 -6.37 9.89
CA PRO A 5 6.84 -5.16 9.42
C PRO A 5 5.81 -4.03 9.30
N PRO A 6 6.21 -2.79 9.58
CA PRO A 6 5.30 -1.66 9.44
C PRO A 6 4.78 -1.58 8.00
N TYR A 7 3.48 -1.29 7.89
CA TYR A 7 2.73 -1.20 6.65
C TYR A 7 2.71 -2.49 5.83
N ALA A 8 3.11 -3.64 6.37
CA ALA A 8 3.01 -4.91 5.66
C ALA A 8 1.57 -5.41 5.66
N ASP A 9 1.14 -5.92 4.51
CA ASP A 9 -0.20 -6.45 4.32
C ASP A 9 -0.13 -7.87 3.74
N THR A 10 -1.24 -8.61 3.71
CA THR A 10 -1.26 -9.99 3.21
C THR A 10 -2.02 -10.05 1.89
N CYS A 11 -1.42 -10.66 0.86
CA CYS A 11 -2.10 -10.82 -0.42
C CYS A 11 -3.28 -11.79 -0.29
N GLU A 12 -4.51 -11.31 -0.49
CA GLU A 12 -5.74 -12.12 -0.37
C GLU A 12 -5.81 -13.25 -1.41
N GLU A 13 -5.36 -12.98 -2.64
CA GLU A 13 -5.30 -13.99 -3.72
C GLU A 13 -4.38 -15.17 -3.35
N CYS A 14 -3.27 -14.88 -2.66
CA CYS A 14 -2.34 -15.90 -2.20
C CYS A 14 -2.74 -16.47 -0.84
N LEU A 15 -3.53 -15.76 -0.02
CA LEU A 15 -3.91 -16.18 1.32
C LEU A 15 -4.56 -17.58 1.32
N ALA A 16 -5.28 -17.92 0.24
CA ALA A 16 -5.86 -19.24 0.04
C ALA A 16 -4.82 -20.39 -0.14
N ARG A 17 -3.55 -20.08 -0.43
CA ARG A 17 -2.48 -21.05 -0.75
C ARG A 17 -1.24 -20.92 0.12
N ALA A 18 -0.78 -19.70 0.34
CA ALA A 18 0.38 -19.35 1.15
C ALA A 18 0.20 -17.94 1.70
N ARG A 19 0.22 -17.79 3.03
CA ARG A 19 0.12 -16.50 3.73
C ARG A 19 1.32 -15.61 3.39
N THR A 20 1.22 -14.93 2.25
CA THR A 20 2.30 -14.14 1.66
C THR A 20 2.18 -12.73 2.20
N VAL A 21 3.07 -12.38 3.14
CA VAL A 21 3.20 -11.04 3.69
C VAL A 21 3.99 -10.17 2.71
N VAL A 22 3.40 -9.06 2.31
CA VAL A 22 3.90 -8.17 1.26
C VAL A 22 4.16 -6.79 1.84
N ARG A 23 5.34 -6.25 1.56
CA ARG A 23 5.69 -4.87 1.88
C ARG A 23 5.12 -3.92 0.82
N PRO A 24 4.79 -2.68 1.19
CA PRO A 24 4.30 -1.70 0.23
C PRO A 24 5.39 -1.40 -0.80
N ALA A 25 5.01 -1.42 -2.07
CA ALA A 25 5.89 -1.05 -3.16
C ALA A 25 6.09 0.47 -3.20
N MET A 26 5.07 1.22 -2.80
CA MET A 26 5.09 2.67 -2.67
C MET A 26 3.92 3.16 -1.82
N ALA A 27 3.98 4.41 -1.35
CA ALA A 27 2.86 5.07 -0.71
C ALA A 27 2.85 6.57 -0.97
N LEU A 28 1.67 7.17 -0.80
CA LEU A 28 1.45 8.59 -0.84
C LEU A 28 0.62 9.02 0.38
N PRO A 29 0.80 10.26 0.88
CA PRO A 29 -0.03 10.78 1.95
C PRO A 29 -1.50 10.85 1.49
N ASP A 30 -2.43 10.50 2.37
CA ASP A 30 -3.87 10.57 2.09
C ASP A 30 -4.46 11.98 2.29
N GLY A 31 -3.69 12.89 2.89
CA GLY A 31 -4.09 14.27 3.17
C GLY A 31 -4.64 14.51 4.58
N ASP A 32 -4.92 13.46 5.35
CA ASP A 32 -5.53 13.52 6.70
C ASP A 32 -4.58 12.97 7.79
N GLY A 33 -3.27 12.98 7.51
CA GLY A 33 -2.25 12.45 8.43
C GLY A 33 -2.11 10.92 8.40
N GLY A 34 -2.68 10.25 7.38
CA GLY A 34 -2.43 8.87 7.02
C GLY A 34 -1.63 8.74 5.72
N LEU A 35 -1.55 7.51 5.24
CA LEU A 35 -0.97 7.18 3.94
C LEU A 35 -1.79 6.12 3.24
N ILE A 36 -1.84 6.21 1.92
CA ILE A 36 -2.29 5.12 1.07
C ILE A 36 -1.05 4.44 0.52
N ALA A 37 -0.93 3.15 0.80
CA ALA A 37 0.13 2.31 0.29
C ALA A 37 -0.38 1.43 -0.84
N ALA A 38 0.44 1.25 -1.88
CA ALA A 38 0.20 0.34 -2.99
C ALA A 38 1.13 -0.87 -2.88
N TYR A 39 0.57 -2.04 -3.17
CA TYR A 39 1.21 -3.34 -3.00
C TYR A 39 1.21 -4.09 -4.32
N ARG A 40 2.23 -4.93 -4.50
CA ARG A 40 2.29 -5.92 -5.56
C ARG A 40 2.78 -7.23 -4.99
N CYS A 41 1.96 -8.28 -5.07
CA CYS A 41 2.34 -9.59 -4.57
C CYS A 41 3.47 -10.17 -5.44
N PRO A 42 4.62 -10.55 -4.87
CA PRO A 42 5.71 -11.14 -5.64
C PRO A 42 5.38 -12.56 -6.14
N ALA A 43 4.39 -13.24 -5.55
CA ALA A 43 4.03 -14.61 -5.90
C ALA A 43 3.03 -14.69 -7.07
N CYS A 44 1.99 -13.85 -7.09
CA CYS A 44 0.94 -13.89 -8.11
C CYS A 44 0.84 -12.62 -8.97
N GLY A 45 1.57 -11.55 -8.61
CA GLY A 45 1.53 -10.27 -9.32
C GLY A 45 0.30 -9.41 -9.04
N HIS A 46 -0.66 -9.88 -8.22
CA HIS A 46 -1.85 -9.11 -7.84
C HIS A 46 -1.44 -7.77 -7.19
N THR A 47 -2.16 -6.71 -7.53
CA THR A 47 -1.93 -5.35 -7.04
C THR A 47 -3.13 -4.82 -6.29
N TRP A 48 -2.90 -4.14 -5.17
CA TRP A 48 -3.97 -3.53 -4.38
C TRP A 48 -3.44 -2.31 -3.61
N THR A 49 -4.35 -1.57 -2.99
CA THR A 49 -4.02 -0.42 -2.15
C THR A 49 -4.66 -0.54 -0.77
N CYS A 50 -3.93 -0.17 0.28
CA CYS A 50 -4.45 -0.09 1.65
C CYS A 50 -4.15 1.27 2.27
N ALA A 51 -5.12 1.78 3.04
CA ALA A 51 -4.94 2.99 3.84
C ALA A 51 -4.37 2.61 5.21
N TRP A 52 -3.39 3.38 5.67
CA TRP A 52 -2.74 3.20 6.96
C TRP A 52 -2.73 4.51 7.73
N SER A 53 -2.89 4.40 9.05
CA SER A 53 -2.38 5.45 9.94
C SER A 53 -0.85 5.41 9.91
N VAL A 54 -0.20 6.55 10.06
CA VAL A 54 1.27 6.61 10.18
C VAL A 54 1.72 5.77 11.36
N GLN A 55 2.61 4.82 11.11
CA GLN A 55 3.20 3.92 12.09
C GLN A 55 4.61 4.37 12.45
N ALA A 56 5.04 4.04 13.66
CA ALA A 56 6.43 4.20 14.08
C ALA A 56 7.32 3.21 13.32
N GLY A 57 8.23 3.70 12.48
CA GLY A 57 9.13 2.87 11.69
C GLY A 57 9.54 3.50 10.37
N PRO A 58 10.31 2.76 9.53
CA PRO A 58 10.67 3.21 8.20
C PRO A 58 9.41 3.45 7.36
N GLN A 59 9.35 4.64 6.76
CA GLN A 59 8.25 5.00 5.88
C GLN A 59 8.34 4.21 4.57
N PRO A 60 7.19 3.82 3.98
CA PRO A 60 7.15 3.25 2.64
C PRO A 60 7.78 4.23 1.62
N PRO A 61 8.40 3.71 0.56
CA PRO A 61 8.98 4.56 -0.48
C PRO A 61 7.88 5.38 -1.18
N THR A 62 8.21 6.60 -1.61
CA THR A 62 7.32 7.37 -2.48
C THR A 62 7.39 6.84 -3.92
N PRO A 63 6.34 7.01 -4.73
CA PRO A 63 6.40 6.69 -6.15
C PRO A 63 7.59 7.39 -6.82
N PRO A 64 8.30 6.71 -7.73
CA PRO A 64 9.34 7.35 -8.52
C PRO A 64 8.75 8.48 -9.38
N ALA A 65 9.55 9.50 -9.67
CA ALA A 65 9.16 10.59 -10.55
C ALA A 65 8.82 10.11 -11.98
N ASP A 66 9.50 9.04 -12.41
CA ASP A 66 9.32 8.38 -13.70
C ASP A 66 8.98 6.89 -13.47
N PRO A 67 7.69 6.51 -13.46
CA PRO A 67 7.25 5.20 -13.00
C PRO A 67 7.23 4.12 -14.10
N VAL A 68 8.31 4.00 -14.89
CA VAL A 68 8.39 3.02 -15.99
C VAL A 68 8.10 1.60 -15.48
N GLY A 69 7.03 0.97 -15.99
CA GLY A 69 6.61 -0.37 -15.58
C GLY A 69 5.86 -0.44 -14.24
N LEU A 70 5.58 0.71 -13.62
CA LEU A 70 4.78 0.90 -12.42
C LEU A 70 3.64 1.91 -12.63
N GLU A 71 3.45 2.38 -13.86
CA GLU A 71 2.45 3.40 -14.24
C GLU A 71 1.06 3.07 -13.72
N ASP A 72 0.61 1.82 -13.91
CA ASP A 72 -0.70 1.36 -13.45
C ASP A 72 -0.83 1.42 -11.92
N LEU A 73 0.21 1.01 -11.19
CA LEU A 73 0.20 1.03 -9.73
C LEU A 73 0.17 2.47 -9.18
N VAL A 74 0.91 3.37 -9.82
CA VAL A 74 0.88 4.80 -9.49
C VAL A 74 -0.48 5.41 -9.81
N ALA A 75 -1.09 5.05 -10.95
CA ALA A 75 -2.41 5.51 -11.34
C ALA A 75 -3.48 5.04 -10.34
N GLN A 76 -3.49 3.75 -9.99
CA GLN A 76 -4.38 3.19 -8.97
C GLN A 76 -4.23 3.93 -7.63
N LEU A 77 -2.98 4.18 -7.22
CA LEU A 77 -2.70 4.90 -5.98
C LEU A 77 -3.27 6.33 -6.01
N ARG A 78 -3.03 7.08 -7.09
CA ARG A 78 -3.57 8.45 -7.26
C ARG A 78 -5.09 8.48 -7.33
N ILE A 79 -5.70 7.54 -8.06
CA ILE A 79 -7.17 7.40 -8.12
C ILE A 79 -7.71 7.12 -6.73
N ARG A 80 -7.09 6.22 -5.97
CA ARG A 80 -7.52 5.91 -4.61
C ARG A 80 -7.49 7.14 -3.73
N ILE A 81 -6.41 7.92 -3.74
CA ILE A 81 -6.30 9.18 -2.98
C ILE A 81 -7.42 10.15 -3.38
N ALA A 82 -7.65 10.34 -4.68
CA ALA A 82 -8.67 11.26 -5.18
C ALA A 82 -10.11 10.82 -4.87
N THR A 83 -10.34 9.53 -4.62
CA THR A 83 -11.67 8.93 -4.43
C THR A 83 -11.95 8.47 -3.01
N GLN A 84 -11.00 8.60 -2.07
CA GLN A 84 -11.28 8.28 -0.69
C GLN A 84 -12.31 9.29 -0.14
N PRO A 85 -13.40 8.82 0.49
CA PRO A 85 -14.22 9.69 1.30
C PRO A 85 -13.36 10.24 2.47
N PRO A 86 -13.61 11.46 2.96
CA PRO A 86 -12.90 11.99 4.12
C PRO A 86 -13.02 11.00 5.27
N ARG A 87 -11.89 10.71 5.92
CA ARG A 87 -11.85 9.77 7.04
C ARG A 87 -12.82 10.28 8.12
N PRO A 88 -13.73 9.45 8.66
CA PRO A 88 -14.56 9.90 9.76
C PRO A 88 -13.63 10.26 10.92
N ALA A 89 -13.67 11.52 11.34
CA ALA A 89 -13.01 11.96 12.57
C ALA A 89 -13.61 11.13 13.72
N ALA A 90 -12.78 10.31 14.34
CA ALA A 90 -13.15 9.51 15.51
C ALA A 90 -13.23 10.40 16.76
#